data_AF-A0AAW0SQ00-F1
#
_entry.id   AF-A0AAW0SQ00-F1
#
_cell.length_a   1.000
_cell.length_b   1.000
_cell.length_c   1.000
_cell.angle_alpha   90.00
_cell.angle_beta   90.00
_cell.angle_gamma   90.00
#
_symmetry.space_group_name_H-M   'P 1'
#
loop_
_entity.id
_entity.type
_entity.pdbx_description
1 polymer ?
#
loop_
_entity_poly.entity_id
_entity_poly.type
_entity_poly.pdbx_seq_one_letter_code
_entity_poly.pdbx_strand_id
1 'polypeptide(L)'
;MYKIFLMAAFMGCLLPGVLAICEPNCKGKKPGDKVEDPKDCKRYYICMSGEVPSDVSVPCDPGNIFDPHLEVCSPGDTCMASCVPPNCHLTCTEQVDLISDPFDCSVYWMCLAGQVVGDSKRCESDAPYFNGKFCVQDKSQCCSELCTPYCYKDVYQIPDPTNCTAFYICEKEGVPSEAYHFSCKNNEIFDITLGRCTPDAQCRPLCDDGTGNIEPPEPNTSSTTTTTNNPGGCKDTMICISSGFFAQCTTCQPGYFDCKGAGQQGTLHMCPNGKVFNTNPSAPFCLPPESCPFDP
;
A
#
# COMPACT_ATOMS: atom_id res chain seq x y z
N MET A 1 33.44 23.26 61.74
CA MET A 1 32.31 23.88 61.00
C MET A 1 32.11 23.10 59.71
N TYR A 2 31.15 22.18 59.70
CA TYR A 2 30.80 21.36 58.53
C TYR A 2 29.88 22.19 57.64
N LYS A 3 30.30 22.53 56.41
CA LYS A 3 29.41 23.12 55.39
C LYS A 3 28.75 21.98 54.61
N ILE A 4 27.45 21.83 54.85
CA ILE A 4 26.56 20.91 54.13
C ILE A 4 26.40 21.47 52.70
N PHE A 5 26.87 20.74 51.70
CA PHE A 5 26.52 20.97 50.31
C PHE A 5 25.16 20.30 50.04
N LEU A 6 24.13 21.12 49.89
CA LEU A 6 22.81 20.68 49.43
C LEU A 6 22.89 20.30 47.95
N MET A 7 22.67 19.01 47.68
CA MET A 7 22.37 18.46 46.37
C MET A 7 21.02 19.01 45.89
N ALA A 8 21.02 19.87 44.87
CA ALA A 8 19.83 20.16 44.10
C ALA A 8 19.79 19.18 42.91
N ALA A 9 19.16 18.02 43.12
CA ALA A 9 18.78 17.13 42.03
C ALA A 9 17.68 17.83 41.23
N PHE A 10 18.03 18.41 40.08
CA PHE A 10 17.07 18.76 39.04
C PHE A 10 16.52 17.46 38.47
N MET A 11 15.49 16.93 39.13
CA MET A 11 14.60 15.94 38.55
C MET A 11 13.75 16.69 37.53
N GLY A 12 14.34 16.91 36.35
CA GLY A 12 13.62 17.34 35.16
C GLY A 12 12.57 16.28 34.88
N CYS A 13 11.33 16.62 35.22
CA CYS A 13 10.16 15.86 34.84
C CYS A 13 10.10 15.92 33.31
N LEU A 14 10.70 14.93 32.64
CA LEU A 14 10.35 14.59 31.27
C LEU A 14 8.90 14.17 31.34
N LEU A 15 7.99 15.12 31.08
CA LEU A 15 6.64 14.80 30.69
C LEU A 15 6.77 13.77 29.57
N PRO A 16 6.15 12.58 29.68
CA PRO A 16 6.11 11.66 28.57
C PRO A 16 5.51 12.45 27.41
N GLY A 17 6.33 12.68 26.37
CA GLY A 17 5.88 13.35 25.17
C GLY A 17 4.60 12.67 24.74
N VAL A 18 3.50 13.42 24.72
CA VAL A 18 2.28 12.98 24.05
C VAL A 18 2.76 12.58 22.67
N LEU A 19 2.65 11.29 22.34
CA LEU A 19 2.96 10.78 21.02
C LEU A 19 2.25 11.70 20.03
N ALA A 20 3.02 12.43 19.23
CA ALA A 20 2.46 13.36 18.27
C ALA A 20 1.71 12.52 17.23
N ILE A 21 0.38 12.49 17.37
CA ILE A 21 -0.51 11.80 16.45
C ILE A 21 -0.54 12.62 15.16
N CYS A 22 -0.21 11.99 14.05
CA CYS A 22 -0.10 12.63 12.75
C CYS A 22 -1.43 12.58 11.97
N GLU A 23 -2.55 12.68 12.69
CA GLU A 23 -3.91 12.65 12.18
C GLU A 23 -4.77 13.73 12.85
N PRO A 24 -5.64 14.43 12.09
CA PRO A 24 -6.53 15.42 12.65
C PRO A 24 -7.51 14.80 13.65
N ASN A 25 -7.78 15.51 14.75
CA ASN A 25 -8.56 14.97 15.86
C ASN A 25 -9.85 15.78 16.11
N CYS A 26 -10.99 15.22 15.69
CA CYS A 26 -12.31 15.81 15.90
C CYS A 26 -13.06 15.27 17.13
N LYS A 27 -12.39 14.51 18.00
CA LYS A 27 -13.03 13.93 19.19
C LYS A 27 -13.55 15.01 20.13
N GLY A 28 -14.83 14.94 20.49
CA GLY A 28 -15.50 15.93 21.33
C GLY A 28 -15.75 17.29 20.66
N LYS A 29 -15.52 17.42 19.34
CA LYS A 29 -15.80 18.63 18.56
C LYS A 29 -17.19 18.55 17.93
N LYS A 30 -17.81 19.70 17.71
CA LYS A 30 -19.11 19.83 17.04
C LYS A 30 -18.92 19.91 15.52
N PRO A 31 -19.95 19.54 14.74
CA PRO A 31 -19.93 19.79 13.30
C PRO A 31 -19.71 21.28 13.00
N GLY A 32 -18.72 21.59 12.17
CA GLY A 32 -18.29 22.93 11.81
C GLY A 32 -17.11 23.49 12.63
N ASP A 33 -16.77 22.88 13.77
CA ASP A 33 -15.55 23.23 14.51
C ASP A 33 -14.31 22.92 13.65
N LYS A 34 -13.23 23.67 13.86
CA LYS A 34 -11.99 23.48 13.10
C LYS A 34 -10.89 22.92 13.98
N VAL A 35 -10.08 22.04 13.41
CA VAL A 35 -8.93 21.43 14.07
C VAL A 35 -7.70 21.58 13.20
N GLU A 36 -6.52 21.66 13.82
CA GLU A 36 -5.27 21.81 13.08
C GLU A 36 -5.02 20.63 12.14
N ASP A 37 -4.36 20.90 11.02
CA ASP A 37 -3.66 19.86 10.28
C ASP A 37 -2.32 19.60 10.99
N PRO A 38 -2.11 18.40 11.59
CA PRO A 38 -0.89 18.15 12.36
C PRO A 38 0.38 18.15 11.52
N LYS A 39 0.27 18.02 10.19
CA LYS A 39 1.40 17.96 9.25
C LYS A 39 1.70 19.32 8.62
N ASP A 40 0.74 20.24 8.61
CA ASP A 40 0.89 21.59 8.04
C ASP A 40 0.13 22.64 8.87
N CYS A 41 0.87 23.43 9.65
CA CYS A 41 0.29 24.45 10.52
C CYS A 41 -0.49 25.56 9.78
N LYS A 42 -0.37 25.64 8.44
CA LYS A 42 -1.08 26.61 7.60
C LYS A 42 -2.41 26.07 7.08
N ARG A 43 -2.80 24.88 7.54
CA ARG A 43 -4.02 24.20 7.12
C ARG A 43 -4.80 23.74 8.34
N TYR A 44 -6.08 23.50 8.12
CA TYR A 44 -6.99 22.99 9.14
C TYR A 44 -8.03 22.07 8.53
N TYR A 45 -8.58 21.19 9.33
CA TYR A 45 -9.72 20.35 8.97
C TYR A 45 -11.00 20.90 9.60
N ILE A 46 -12.14 20.61 8.98
CA ILE A 46 -13.46 20.94 9.52
C ILE A 46 -14.09 19.65 10.05
N CYS A 47 -14.51 19.65 11.31
CA CYS A 47 -15.17 18.50 11.90
C CYS A 47 -16.59 18.35 11.36
N MET A 48 -16.96 17.12 11.01
CA MET A 48 -18.28 16.74 10.52
C MET A 48 -19.05 15.98 11.60
N SER A 49 -20.32 15.65 11.30
CA SER A 49 -21.12 14.78 12.16
C SER A 49 -20.42 13.45 12.42
N GLY A 50 -20.41 13.01 13.67
CA GLY A 50 -19.74 11.76 14.07
C GLY A 50 -18.28 11.91 14.48
N GLU A 51 -17.80 13.14 14.74
CA GLU A 51 -16.41 13.41 15.18
C GLU A 51 -15.36 13.03 14.12
N VAL A 52 -15.73 13.15 12.83
CA VAL A 52 -14.87 12.83 11.68
C VAL A 52 -14.33 14.13 11.07
N PRO A 53 -13.01 14.28 10.87
CA PRO A 53 -12.42 15.38 10.11
C PRO A 53 -12.88 15.37 8.65
N SER A 54 -12.89 16.53 7.99
CA SER A 54 -13.11 16.62 6.54
C SER A 54 -12.06 15.81 5.76
N ASP A 55 -12.39 15.35 4.56
CA ASP A 55 -11.46 14.53 3.77
C ASP A 55 -10.22 15.32 3.32
N VAL A 56 -10.39 16.63 3.12
CA VAL A 56 -9.31 17.54 2.69
C VAL A 56 -9.15 18.64 3.71
N SER A 57 -7.89 19.02 4.00
CA SER A 57 -7.60 20.19 4.81
C SER A 57 -7.75 21.48 4.01
N VAL A 58 -8.23 22.53 4.65
CA VAL A 58 -8.44 23.85 4.08
C VAL A 58 -7.21 24.71 4.33
N PRO A 59 -6.60 25.33 3.30
CA PRO A 59 -5.48 26.23 3.51
C PRO A 59 -5.94 27.56 4.10
N CYS A 60 -5.13 28.14 4.98
CA CYS A 60 -5.23 29.54 5.34
C CYS A 60 -4.82 30.44 4.16
N ASP A 61 -5.26 31.69 4.17
CA ASP A 61 -4.80 32.71 3.24
C ASP A 61 -3.26 32.87 3.31
N PRO A 62 -2.59 33.25 2.20
CA PRO A 62 -1.14 33.42 2.19
C PRO A 62 -0.64 34.35 3.30
N GLY A 63 0.31 33.86 4.11
CA GLY A 63 0.87 34.60 5.26
C GLY A 63 0.16 34.36 6.59
N ASN A 64 -0.95 33.61 6.58
CA ASN A 64 -1.67 33.24 7.79
C ASN A 64 -1.33 31.82 8.25
N ILE A 65 -1.46 31.61 9.55
CA ILE A 65 -1.24 30.35 10.27
C ILE A 65 -2.52 30.03 11.05
N PHE A 66 -2.88 28.75 11.13
CA PHE A 66 -4.08 28.33 11.85
C PHE A 66 -3.81 28.25 13.35
N ASP A 67 -4.66 28.89 14.15
CA ASP A 67 -4.65 28.78 15.61
C ASP A 67 -5.75 27.78 16.04
N PRO A 68 -5.41 26.59 16.56
CA PRO A 68 -6.38 25.58 16.98
C PRO A 68 -7.15 25.93 18.26
N HIS A 69 -6.67 26.88 19.06
CA HIS A 69 -7.39 27.36 20.25
C HIS A 69 -8.48 28.38 19.88
N LEU A 70 -8.20 29.22 18.88
CA LEU A 70 -9.13 30.23 18.39
C LEU A 70 -9.95 29.78 17.17
N GLU A 71 -9.59 28.64 16.57
CA GLU A 71 -10.20 28.07 15.36
C GLU A 71 -10.23 29.06 14.18
N VAL A 72 -9.15 29.84 14.03
CA VAL A 72 -9.05 30.94 13.06
C VAL A 72 -7.65 31.02 12.45
N CYS A 73 -7.59 31.36 11.17
CA CYS A 73 -6.33 31.73 10.51
C CYS A 73 -6.00 33.18 10.84
N SER A 74 -4.78 33.43 11.31
CA SER A 74 -4.30 34.77 11.63
C SER A 74 -2.88 35.00 11.10
N PRO A 75 -2.46 36.25 10.83
CA PRO A 75 -1.10 36.54 10.41
C PRO A 75 -0.08 36.05 11.44
N GLY A 76 0.93 35.33 10.98
CA GLY A 76 1.95 34.77 11.87
C GLY A 76 3.23 34.40 11.13
N ASP A 77 4.36 34.55 11.82
CA ASP A 77 5.68 34.36 11.23
C ASP A 77 6.29 32.99 11.53
N THR A 78 5.77 32.26 12.52
CA THR A 78 6.33 30.97 12.97
C THR A 78 5.34 29.85 12.74
N CYS A 79 5.60 29.05 11.71
CA CYS A 79 4.84 27.84 11.43
C CYS A 79 5.58 26.61 11.95
N MET A 80 4.99 25.89 12.90
CA MET A 80 5.48 24.60 13.35
C MET A 80 4.35 23.58 13.25
N ALA A 81 4.56 22.55 12.44
CA ALA A 81 3.66 21.40 12.41
C ALA A 81 3.75 20.65 13.74
N SER A 82 2.60 20.22 14.25
CA SER A 82 2.49 19.48 15.52
C SER A 82 3.05 18.06 15.42
N CYS A 83 3.16 17.53 14.20
CA CYS A 83 3.82 16.28 13.85
C CYS A 83 4.81 16.51 12.69
N VAL A 84 5.90 15.75 12.69
CA VAL A 84 6.74 15.55 11.51
C VAL A 84 6.33 14.23 10.87
N PRO A 85 5.74 14.24 9.66
CA PRO A 85 5.37 12.99 9.01
C PRO A 85 6.61 12.10 8.82
N PRO A 86 6.45 10.78 8.93
CA PRO A 86 7.57 9.87 8.72
C PRO A 86 8.10 10.01 7.29
N ASN A 87 9.41 9.86 7.12
CA ASN A 87 10.04 9.93 5.80
C ASN A 87 9.85 8.60 5.09
N CYS A 88 8.75 8.50 4.34
CA CYS A 88 8.34 7.26 3.70
C CYS A 88 9.07 7.08 2.36
N HIS A 89 9.87 6.01 2.28
CA HIS A 89 10.53 5.60 1.06
C HIS A 89 9.90 4.30 0.55
N LEU A 90 9.55 4.31 -0.74
CA LEU A 90 8.97 3.15 -1.45
C LEU A 90 9.93 2.58 -2.50
N THR A 91 11.05 3.27 -2.74
CA THR A 91 12.11 2.85 -3.66
C THR A 91 13.46 2.86 -2.97
N CYS A 92 14.30 1.88 -3.29
CA CYS A 92 15.64 1.81 -2.72
C CYS A 92 16.49 3.00 -3.19
N THR A 93 17.18 3.62 -2.24
CA THR A 93 18.26 4.54 -2.54
C THR A 93 19.56 3.77 -2.82
N GLU A 94 20.58 4.43 -3.39
CA GLU A 94 21.90 3.79 -3.60
C GLU A 94 22.65 3.44 -2.30
N GLN A 95 22.08 3.80 -1.15
CA GLN A 95 22.63 3.55 0.18
C GLN A 95 21.96 2.34 0.83
N VAL A 96 22.39 1.99 2.05
CA VAL A 96 21.66 1.02 2.87
C VAL A 96 20.38 1.68 3.35
N ASP A 97 19.26 1.07 3.07
CA ASP A 97 17.96 1.68 3.32
C ASP A 97 16.90 0.66 3.75
N LEU A 98 15.80 1.15 4.29
CA LEU A 98 14.58 0.40 4.52
C LEU A 98 13.44 1.06 3.76
N ILE A 99 12.75 0.27 2.94
CA ILE A 99 11.60 0.75 2.18
C ILE A 99 10.33 0.09 2.68
N SER A 100 9.24 0.83 2.64
CA SER A 100 7.95 0.40 3.19
C SER A 100 7.13 -0.31 2.12
N ASP A 101 6.30 -1.27 2.53
CA ASP A 101 5.34 -1.89 1.61
C ASP A 101 4.23 -0.92 1.23
N PRO A 102 4.03 -0.70 -0.09
CA PRO A 102 3.04 0.26 -0.54
C PRO A 102 1.61 -0.18 -0.22
N PHE A 103 1.36 -1.46 0.09
CA PHE A 103 0.03 -2.04 0.32
C PHE A 103 -0.16 -2.64 1.71
N ASP A 104 0.91 -2.94 2.44
CA ASP A 104 0.88 -3.49 3.79
C ASP A 104 1.82 -2.73 4.72
N CYS A 105 1.28 -1.78 5.47
CA CYS A 105 2.03 -0.94 6.38
C CYS A 105 2.79 -1.68 7.51
N SER A 106 2.50 -2.96 7.72
CA SER A 106 3.27 -3.78 8.66
C SER A 106 4.49 -4.42 8.00
N VAL A 107 4.68 -4.27 6.68
CA VAL A 107 5.74 -4.90 5.90
C VAL A 107 6.75 -3.87 5.42
N TYR A 108 8.02 -4.25 5.44
CA TYR A 108 9.12 -3.45 4.92
C TYR A 108 10.20 -4.35 4.33
N TRP A 109 11.08 -3.78 3.51
CA TRP A 109 12.23 -4.47 2.93
C TRP A 109 13.53 -3.74 3.21
N MET A 110 14.62 -4.49 3.11
CA MET A 110 15.96 -3.97 3.22
C MET A 110 16.54 -3.73 1.83
N CYS A 111 17.23 -2.62 1.68
CA CYS A 111 17.93 -2.25 0.46
C CYS A 111 19.44 -2.23 0.68
N LEU A 112 20.19 -2.70 -0.31
CA LEU A 112 21.63 -2.50 -0.43
C LEU A 112 21.96 -2.09 -1.86
N ALA A 113 22.67 -0.97 -2.03
CA ALA A 113 23.11 -0.47 -3.33
C ALA A 113 21.97 -0.33 -4.36
N GLY A 114 20.83 0.23 -3.96
CA GLY A 114 19.67 0.45 -4.83
C GLY A 114 18.81 -0.77 -5.10
N GLN A 115 19.09 -1.92 -4.47
CA GLN A 115 18.34 -3.16 -4.68
C GLN A 115 17.78 -3.73 -3.39
N VAL A 116 16.57 -4.28 -3.46
CA VAL A 116 15.96 -5.04 -2.36
C VAL A 116 16.76 -6.32 -2.14
N VAL A 117 17.05 -6.63 -0.88
CA VAL A 117 17.79 -7.81 -0.47
C VAL A 117 17.01 -8.65 0.53
N GLY A 118 16.95 -9.96 0.27
CA GLY A 118 16.29 -10.94 1.12
C GLY A 118 14.76 -10.84 1.12
N ASP A 119 14.16 -11.57 2.07
CA ASP A 119 12.71 -11.61 2.24
C ASP A 119 12.18 -10.35 2.93
N SER A 120 10.92 -10.06 2.66
CA SER A 120 10.17 -9.02 3.38
C SER A 120 10.19 -9.27 4.89
N LYS A 121 10.17 -8.17 5.64
CA LYS A 121 10.09 -8.17 7.10
C LYS A 121 8.75 -7.63 7.51
N ARG A 122 8.23 -8.15 8.62
CA ARG A 122 6.95 -7.71 9.18
C ARG A 122 7.16 -7.19 10.60
N CYS A 123 6.50 -6.07 10.91
CA CYS A 123 6.41 -5.52 12.23
C CYS A 123 5.64 -6.44 13.18
N GLU A 124 6.04 -6.45 14.45
CA GLU A 124 5.42 -7.26 15.48
C GLU A 124 4.09 -6.65 15.96
N SER A 125 3.25 -7.45 16.61
CA SER A 125 1.89 -7.06 16.99
C SER A 125 1.84 -5.94 18.03
N ASP A 126 2.91 -5.75 18.81
CA ASP A 126 3.04 -4.69 19.81
C ASP A 126 3.48 -3.34 19.21
N ALA A 127 3.91 -3.30 17.96
CA ALA A 127 4.24 -2.11 17.19
C ALA A 127 3.99 -2.34 15.69
N PRO A 128 2.74 -2.48 15.24
CA PRO A 128 2.43 -3.10 13.94
C PRO A 128 2.61 -2.20 12.72
N TYR A 129 3.00 -0.93 12.87
CA TYR A 129 3.09 0.03 11.76
C TYR A 129 4.54 0.42 11.48
N PHE A 130 5.02 0.23 10.27
CA PHE A 130 6.35 0.68 9.87
C PHE A 130 6.31 2.16 9.48
N ASN A 131 7.16 2.98 10.09
CA ASN A 131 7.22 4.43 9.85
C ASN A 131 8.36 4.86 8.90
N GLY A 132 8.78 3.96 8.00
CA GLY A 132 9.89 4.21 7.09
C GLY A 132 11.27 3.98 7.72
N LYS A 133 11.34 3.78 9.05
CA LYS A 133 12.60 3.49 9.73
C LYS A 133 12.49 2.42 10.81
N PHE A 134 11.41 2.46 11.60
CA PHE A 134 11.16 1.52 12.69
C PHE A 134 9.67 1.15 12.74
N CYS A 135 9.39 0.03 13.41
CA CYS A 135 8.03 -0.37 13.75
C CYS A 135 7.53 0.44 14.96
N VAL A 136 6.32 0.98 14.89
CA VAL A 136 5.69 1.84 15.90
C VAL A 136 4.24 1.42 16.16
N GLN A 137 3.70 1.87 17.30
CA GLN A 137 2.32 1.59 17.69
C GLN A 137 1.29 2.48 17.01
N ASP A 138 1.71 3.67 16.60
CA ASP A 138 0.81 4.68 16.09
C ASP A 138 0.52 4.46 14.60
N LYS A 139 -0.75 4.19 14.28
CA LYS A 139 -1.22 3.98 12.90
C LYS A 139 -1.00 5.21 12.03
N SER A 140 -1.04 6.42 12.60
CA SER A 140 -0.86 7.66 11.83
C SER A 140 0.56 7.83 11.29
N GLN A 141 1.53 7.11 11.85
CA GLN A 141 2.91 7.07 11.38
C GLN A 141 3.14 5.98 10.32
N CYS A 142 2.07 5.40 9.80
CA CYS A 142 2.13 4.38 8.79
C CYS A 142 2.76 4.90 7.49
N CYS A 143 3.88 4.32 7.07
CA CYS A 143 4.55 4.63 5.81
C CYS A 143 4.02 3.82 4.63
N SER A 144 2.73 3.92 4.41
CA SER A 144 2.15 3.56 3.14
C SER A 144 1.49 4.85 2.63
N GLU A 145 2.16 5.56 1.71
CA GLU A 145 1.61 6.73 0.98
C GLU A 145 0.52 6.26 0.01
N LEU A 146 -0.46 5.52 0.54
CA LEU A 146 -1.50 4.83 -0.20
C LEU A 146 -2.42 5.83 -0.91
N CYS A 147 -2.57 7.04 -0.38
CA CYS A 147 -3.61 8.01 -0.79
C CYS A 147 -3.13 9.12 -1.71
N THR A 148 -1.85 9.13 -2.09
CA THR A 148 -1.35 10.06 -3.10
C THR A 148 -0.80 9.23 -4.27
N PRO A 149 -1.40 9.32 -5.47
CA PRO A 149 -0.88 8.57 -6.61
C PRO A 149 0.56 9.03 -6.91
N TYR A 150 1.46 8.07 -7.14
CA TYR A 150 2.87 8.34 -7.41
C TYR A 150 3.42 7.43 -8.50
N CYS A 151 3.98 8.04 -9.54
CA CYS A 151 4.62 7.37 -10.66
C CYS A 151 6.07 7.04 -10.33
N TYR A 152 6.42 5.76 -10.41
CA TYR A 152 7.80 5.29 -10.29
C TYR A 152 8.50 5.24 -11.64
N LYS A 153 9.84 5.22 -11.59
CA LYS A 153 10.66 4.94 -12.76
C LYS A 153 10.29 3.57 -13.35
N ASP A 154 10.14 3.52 -14.67
CA ASP A 154 9.79 2.32 -15.47
C ASP A 154 8.42 1.70 -15.17
N VAL A 155 7.55 2.40 -14.41
CA VAL A 155 6.14 2.06 -14.23
C VAL A 155 5.29 2.96 -15.12
N TYR A 156 4.44 2.37 -15.96
CA TYR A 156 3.65 3.10 -16.96
C TYR A 156 2.22 3.40 -16.52
N GLN A 157 1.64 2.59 -15.63
CA GLN A 157 0.29 2.77 -15.09
C GLN A 157 0.29 2.50 -13.59
N ILE A 158 -0.42 3.34 -12.84
CA ILE A 158 -0.60 3.20 -11.39
C ILE A 158 -2.07 3.35 -11.03
N PRO A 159 -2.55 2.70 -9.95
CA PRO A 159 -3.94 2.85 -9.53
C PRO A 159 -4.27 4.27 -9.09
N ASP A 160 -5.55 4.64 -9.22
CA ASP A 160 -6.12 5.69 -8.38
C ASP A 160 -6.32 5.12 -6.96
N PRO A 161 -5.75 5.75 -5.93
CA PRO A 161 -5.95 5.39 -4.54
C PRO A 161 -7.38 5.35 -4.03
N THR A 162 -8.27 6.24 -4.46
CA THR A 162 -9.65 6.31 -3.95
C THR A 162 -10.63 5.61 -4.88
N ASN A 163 -10.22 5.32 -6.12
CA ASN A 163 -11.08 4.69 -7.10
C ASN A 163 -10.41 3.46 -7.75
N CYS A 164 -10.79 2.26 -7.29
CA CYS A 164 -10.32 0.97 -7.83
C CYS A 164 -10.63 0.75 -9.32
N THR A 165 -11.51 1.55 -9.93
CA THR A 165 -11.86 1.49 -11.36
C THR A 165 -11.13 2.55 -12.18
N ALA A 166 -10.20 3.29 -11.57
CA ALA A 166 -9.44 4.33 -12.22
C ALA A 166 -7.93 4.16 -12.02
N PHE A 167 -7.17 4.80 -12.90
CA PHE A 167 -5.72 4.70 -12.96
C PHE A 167 -5.10 5.94 -13.61
N TYR A 168 -3.82 6.15 -13.34
CA TYR A 168 -3.03 7.20 -13.97
C TYR A 168 -2.03 6.61 -14.97
N ILE A 169 -1.77 7.33 -16.05
CA ILE A 169 -0.63 7.06 -16.94
C ILE A 169 0.57 7.91 -16.52
N CYS A 170 1.73 7.26 -16.37
CA CYS A 170 2.95 7.89 -15.91
C CYS A 170 3.81 8.40 -17.08
N GLU A 171 4.00 9.71 -17.16
CA GLU A 171 4.93 10.32 -18.13
C GLU A 171 6.35 10.46 -17.56
N LYS A 172 6.45 10.73 -16.27
CA LYS A 172 7.70 10.92 -15.52
C LYS A 172 7.49 10.50 -14.08
N GLU A 173 8.59 10.24 -13.39
CA GLU A 173 8.59 9.96 -11.96
C GLU A 173 8.02 11.14 -11.16
N GLY A 174 7.17 10.87 -10.16
CA GLY A 174 6.50 11.87 -9.34
C GLY A 174 4.96 11.76 -9.33
N VAL A 175 4.30 12.77 -8.76
CA VAL A 175 2.82 12.83 -8.71
C VAL A 175 2.27 13.00 -10.14
N PRO A 176 1.35 12.13 -10.61
CA PRO A 176 0.79 12.23 -11.94
C PRO A 176 -0.14 13.45 -12.08
N SER A 177 -0.35 13.88 -13.33
CA SER A 177 -1.30 14.94 -13.66
C SER A 177 -2.71 14.36 -13.81
N GLU A 178 -3.73 15.09 -13.36
CA GLU A 178 -5.15 14.76 -13.60
C GLU A 178 -5.51 14.68 -15.09
N ALA A 179 -4.72 15.32 -15.98
CA ALA A 179 -4.89 15.17 -17.42
C ALA A 179 -4.66 13.73 -17.92
N TYR A 180 -3.99 12.91 -17.11
CA TYR A 180 -3.68 11.50 -17.39
C TYR A 180 -4.39 10.54 -16.42
N HIS A 181 -5.47 10.99 -15.81
CA HIS A 181 -6.37 10.18 -15.00
C HIS A 181 -7.46 9.56 -15.88
N PHE A 182 -7.58 8.24 -15.87
CA PHE A 182 -8.50 7.49 -16.72
C PHE A 182 -9.29 6.45 -15.94
N SER A 183 -10.50 6.13 -16.40
CA SER A 183 -11.29 5.01 -15.89
C SER A 183 -11.11 3.77 -16.77
N CYS A 184 -11.13 2.61 -16.12
CA CYS A 184 -11.23 1.31 -16.76
C CYS A 184 -12.51 1.20 -17.59
N LYS A 185 -12.43 0.48 -18.72
CA LYS A 185 -13.57 0.30 -19.63
C LYS A 185 -14.40 -0.90 -19.19
N ASN A 186 -15.65 -0.98 -19.66
CA ASN A 186 -16.51 -2.16 -19.48
C ASN A 186 -16.70 -2.62 -18.01
N ASN A 187 -16.63 -1.69 -17.06
CA ASN A 187 -16.67 -1.98 -15.61
C ASN A 187 -15.53 -2.89 -15.11
N GLU A 188 -14.42 -2.94 -15.83
CA GLU A 188 -13.19 -3.57 -15.35
C GLU A 188 -12.62 -2.80 -14.16
N ILE A 189 -11.82 -3.49 -13.36
CA ILE A 189 -11.17 -2.96 -12.15
C ILE A 189 -9.66 -2.94 -12.41
N PHE A 190 -8.99 -1.88 -11.96
CA PHE A 190 -7.55 -1.75 -12.13
C PHE A 190 -6.84 -2.74 -11.21
N ASP A 191 -6.22 -3.76 -11.80
CA ASP A 191 -5.38 -4.71 -11.07
C ASP A 191 -4.01 -4.08 -10.87
N ILE A 192 -3.72 -3.70 -9.62
CA ILE A 192 -2.47 -3.06 -9.23
C ILE A 192 -1.26 -3.97 -9.45
N THR A 193 -1.46 -5.29 -9.27
CA THR A 193 -0.39 -6.28 -9.41
C THR A 193 -0.02 -6.47 -10.88
N LEU A 194 -1.03 -6.42 -11.77
CA LEU A 194 -0.83 -6.52 -13.21
C LEU A 194 -0.55 -5.17 -13.89
N GLY A 195 -0.80 -4.06 -13.19
CA GLY A 195 -0.69 -2.70 -13.71
C GLY A 195 -1.66 -2.41 -14.86
N ARG A 196 -2.88 -2.97 -14.84
CA ARG A 196 -3.88 -2.80 -15.90
C ARG A 196 -5.31 -3.12 -15.45
N CYS A 197 -6.30 -2.61 -16.18
CA CYS A 197 -7.70 -2.98 -16.01
C CYS A 197 -7.96 -4.44 -16.39
N THR A 198 -8.73 -5.15 -15.56
CA THR A 198 -9.19 -6.52 -15.81
C THR A 198 -10.61 -6.72 -15.27
N PRO A 199 -11.40 -7.65 -15.83
CA PRO A 199 -12.75 -7.92 -15.33
C PRO A 199 -12.76 -8.72 -14.01
N ASP A 200 -11.65 -9.37 -13.67
CA ASP A 200 -11.56 -10.33 -12.56
C ASP A 200 -10.89 -9.74 -11.30
N ALA A 201 -10.35 -8.52 -11.39
CA ALA A 201 -9.75 -7.84 -10.24
C ALA A 201 -10.83 -7.50 -9.20
N GLN A 202 -10.48 -7.64 -7.92
CA GLN A 202 -11.36 -7.21 -6.84
C GLN A 202 -11.22 -5.71 -6.63
N CYS A 203 -12.34 -5.01 -6.62
CA CYS A 203 -12.36 -3.58 -6.34
C CYS A 203 -12.02 -3.38 -4.88
N ARG A 204 -10.84 -2.81 -4.63
CA ARG A 204 -10.44 -2.35 -3.31
C ARG A 204 -9.83 -0.97 -3.45
N PRO A 205 -10.61 0.09 -3.14
CA PRO A 205 -10.03 1.42 -2.94
C PRO A 205 -8.93 1.31 -1.89
N LEU A 206 -7.78 1.91 -2.18
CA LEU A 206 -6.66 1.99 -1.25
C LEU A 206 -6.98 2.96 -0.11
N CYS A 207 -7.85 3.93 -0.37
CA CYS A 207 -8.31 4.97 0.53
C CYS A 207 -9.82 5.19 0.40
N ASP A 208 -10.47 5.62 1.49
CA ASP A 208 -11.90 5.91 1.50
C ASP A 208 -12.20 7.17 0.65
N ASP A 209 -13.15 7.05 -0.27
CA ASP A 209 -13.58 8.13 -1.19
C ASP A 209 -14.70 9.03 -0.60
N GLY A 210 -14.86 9.05 0.73
CA GLY A 210 -15.92 9.82 1.41
C GLY A 210 -17.37 9.40 1.07
N THR A 211 -17.57 8.38 0.22
CA THR A 211 -18.88 7.87 -0.18
C THR A 211 -19.08 6.45 0.37
N GLY A 212 -19.52 6.38 1.63
CA GLY A 212 -19.72 5.12 2.33
C GLY A 212 -20.62 4.14 1.57
N ASN A 213 -20.11 2.94 1.32
CA ASN A 213 -20.86 1.69 1.23
C ASN A 213 -19.89 0.52 1.48
N ILE A 214 -19.88 0.02 2.72
CA ILE A 214 -19.12 -1.18 3.12
C ILE A 214 -20.11 -2.35 3.13
N GLU A 215 -19.83 -3.41 2.37
CA GLU A 215 -20.35 -4.75 2.66
C GLU A 215 -19.16 -5.72 2.82
N PRO A 216 -19.11 -6.52 3.91
CA PRO A 216 -17.97 -7.39 4.20
C PRO A 216 -18.14 -8.81 3.61
N PRO A 217 -17.06 -9.51 3.19
CA PRO A 217 -17.12 -10.94 2.92
C PRO A 217 -16.62 -11.78 4.12
N GLU A 218 -17.35 -12.87 4.40
CA GLU A 218 -17.01 -13.96 5.34
C GLU A 218 -16.59 -15.25 4.57
N PRO A 219 -16.07 -16.33 5.22
CA PRO A 219 -14.81 -16.98 4.80
C PRO A 219 -14.84 -18.46 4.33
N ASN A 220 -13.68 -18.89 3.78
CA ASN A 220 -13.02 -20.21 3.74
C ASN A 220 -13.49 -21.34 2.79
N THR A 221 -12.54 -22.05 2.15
CA THR A 221 -12.11 -23.46 2.46
C THR A 221 -11.08 -24.02 1.44
N SER A 222 -10.19 -24.92 1.88
CA SER A 222 -8.94 -25.39 1.22
C SER A 222 -8.91 -26.88 0.79
N SER A 223 -7.94 -27.26 -0.09
CA SER A 223 -7.28 -28.59 -0.38
C SER A 223 -8.02 -29.64 -1.27
N THR A 224 -7.44 -30.60 -2.06
CA THR A 224 -6.17 -31.40 -2.04
C THR A 224 -5.81 -32.02 -3.44
N THR A 225 -4.57 -32.50 -3.63
CA THR A 225 -3.85 -32.97 -4.87
C THR A 225 -3.66 -34.51 -5.05
N THR A 226 -3.38 -34.96 -6.29
CA THR A 226 -2.73 -36.27 -6.64
C THR A 226 -1.73 -36.15 -7.80
N THR A 227 -0.60 -36.86 -7.74
CA THR A 227 0.57 -36.82 -8.67
C THR A 227 0.98 -38.22 -9.16
N THR A 228 1.46 -38.33 -10.40
CA THR A 228 2.23 -39.48 -10.93
C THR A 228 3.51 -38.99 -11.61
N ASN A 229 4.60 -39.72 -11.38
CA ASN A 229 5.99 -39.33 -11.63
C ASN A 229 6.38 -39.31 -13.11
N ASN A 230 6.70 -38.12 -13.61
CA ASN A 230 7.52 -37.87 -14.80
C ASN A 230 8.57 -36.79 -14.42
N PRO A 231 9.77 -36.73 -15.03
CA PRO A 231 10.76 -35.70 -14.69
C PRO A 231 10.16 -34.31 -14.99
N GLY A 232 9.97 -33.48 -13.96
CA GLY A 232 9.26 -32.19 -14.03
C GLY A 232 7.84 -32.17 -13.44
N GLY A 233 7.33 -33.30 -12.93
CA GLY A 233 6.02 -33.36 -12.24
C GLY A 233 4.80 -33.10 -13.14
N CYS A 234 4.95 -33.33 -14.44
CA CYS A 234 3.93 -33.05 -15.45
C CYS A 234 2.75 -34.01 -15.38
N LYS A 235 1.53 -33.46 -15.54
CA LYS A 235 0.28 -34.21 -15.67
C LYS A 235 -0.11 -34.31 -17.14
N ASP A 236 -0.54 -35.49 -17.59
CA ASP A 236 -1.06 -35.66 -18.96
C ASP A 236 -2.51 -35.20 -19.11
N THR A 237 -3.26 -35.22 -18.00
CA THR A 237 -4.65 -34.81 -17.95
C THR A 237 -4.94 -34.03 -16.67
N MET A 238 -5.89 -33.10 -16.74
CA MET A 238 -6.36 -32.32 -15.59
C MET A 238 -7.88 -32.21 -15.64
N ILE A 239 -8.54 -32.46 -14.49
CA ILE A 239 -9.90 -32.01 -14.26
C ILE A 239 -9.82 -30.58 -13.71
N CYS A 240 -10.47 -29.66 -14.39
CA CYS A 240 -10.44 -28.24 -14.12
C CYS A 240 -11.08 -27.92 -12.77
N ILE A 241 -10.41 -27.13 -11.96
CA ILE A 241 -10.93 -26.64 -10.68
C ILE A 241 -11.71 -25.34 -10.83
N SER A 242 -11.38 -24.55 -11.85
CA SER A 242 -12.09 -23.36 -12.30
C SER A 242 -11.82 -23.17 -13.80
N SER A 243 -12.44 -22.17 -14.42
CA SER A 243 -11.99 -21.70 -15.73
C SER A 243 -10.62 -21.01 -15.61
N GLY A 244 -9.81 -21.08 -16.66
CA GLY A 244 -8.50 -20.43 -16.71
C GLY A 244 -7.42 -21.33 -17.32
N PHE A 245 -6.18 -20.90 -17.19
CA PHE A 245 -5.02 -21.65 -17.68
C PHE A 245 -4.22 -22.20 -16.50
N PHE A 246 -3.83 -23.48 -16.57
CA PHE A 246 -3.14 -24.16 -15.48
C PHE A 246 -1.86 -24.80 -15.99
N ALA A 247 -0.77 -24.65 -15.25
CA ALA A 247 0.49 -25.27 -15.62
C ALA A 247 0.34 -26.79 -15.74
N GLN A 248 0.87 -27.37 -16.82
CA GLN A 248 0.87 -28.82 -16.98
C GLN A 248 1.81 -29.49 -15.96
N CYS A 249 2.88 -28.79 -15.59
CA CYS A 249 3.99 -29.29 -14.82
C CYS A 249 4.22 -28.45 -13.57
N THR A 250 4.93 -29.00 -12.59
CA THR A 250 5.30 -28.26 -11.37
C THR A 250 6.51 -27.34 -11.58
N THR A 251 7.28 -27.57 -12.65
CA THR A 251 8.36 -26.69 -13.14
C THR A 251 7.95 -26.02 -14.44
N CYS A 252 8.53 -24.86 -14.79
CA CYS A 252 8.14 -24.18 -16.03
C CYS A 252 8.49 -25.05 -17.24
N GLN A 253 7.46 -25.49 -17.92
CA GLN A 253 7.53 -26.25 -19.17
C GLN A 253 6.60 -25.58 -20.17
N PRO A 254 6.75 -25.82 -21.48
CA PRO A 254 5.90 -25.17 -22.47
C PRO A 254 4.41 -25.51 -22.34
N GLY A 255 4.05 -26.62 -21.71
CA GLY A 255 2.67 -27.12 -21.66
C GLY A 255 1.78 -26.50 -20.57
N TYR A 256 0.51 -26.28 -20.90
CA TYR A 256 -0.54 -25.83 -19.97
C TYR A 256 -1.93 -26.32 -20.38
N PHE A 257 -2.85 -26.41 -19.43
CA PHE A 257 -4.25 -26.76 -19.67
C PHE A 257 -5.12 -25.50 -19.78
N ASP A 258 -5.93 -25.41 -20.83
CA ASP A 258 -7.05 -24.47 -20.96
C ASP A 258 -8.32 -25.12 -20.40
N CYS A 259 -8.86 -24.51 -19.36
CA CYS A 259 -10.04 -24.95 -18.65
C CYS A 259 -11.19 -23.98 -18.89
N LYS A 260 -12.33 -24.52 -19.34
CA LYS A 260 -13.55 -23.73 -19.59
C LYS A 260 -14.50 -23.64 -18.39
N GLY A 261 -14.30 -24.47 -17.36
CA GLY A 261 -15.08 -24.42 -16.12
C GLY A 261 -14.74 -25.57 -15.16
N ALA A 262 -15.14 -25.42 -13.90
CA ALA A 262 -14.89 -26.42 -12.86
C ALA A 262 -15.56 -27.77 -13.21
N GLY A 263 -14.86 -28.88 -12.94
CA GLY A 263 -15.32 -30.25 -13.21
C GLY A 263 -15.18 -30.71 -14.67
N GLN A 264 -14.77 -29.83 -15.59
CA GLN A 264 -14.54 -30.19 -16.99
C GLN A 264 -13.11 -30.71 -17.20
N GLN A 265 -12.88 -31.44 -18.30
CA GLN A 265 -11.53 -31.87 -18.66
C GLN A 265 -10.78 -30.72 -19.35
N GLY A 266 -9.59 -30.39 -18.84
CA GLY A 266 -8.74 -29.35 -19.41
C GLY A 266 -8.16 -29.76 -20.76
N THR A 267 -8.11 -28.83 -21.70
CA THR A 267 -7.50 -29.05 -23.02
C THR A 267 -6.03 -28.69 -22.98
N LEU A 268 -5.14 -29.61 -23.36
CA LEU A 268 -3.70 -29.36 -23.31
C LEU A 268 -3.23 -28.48 -24.49
N HIS A 269 -2.46 -27.44 -24.18
CA HIS A 269 -1.85 -26.51 -25.13
C HIS A 269 -0.36 -26.30 -24.83
N MET A 270 0.35 -25.68 -25.78
CA MET A 270 1.77 -25.34 -25.64
C MET A 270 1.98 -23.84 -25.86
N CYS A 271 2.89 -23.27 -25.07
CA CYS A 271 3.31 -21.89 -25.19
C CYS A 271 4.00 -21.61 -26.55
N PRO A 272 3.66 -20.50 -27.22
CA PRO A 272 4.24 -20.17 -28.51
C PRO A 272 5.68 -19.64 -28.37
N ASN A 273 6.44 -19.72 -29.47
CA ASN A 273 7.76 -19.10 -29.61
C ASN A 273 8.81 -19.55 -28.57
N GLY A 274 8.79 -20.83 -28.18
CA GLY A 274 9.78 -21.39 -27.26
C GLY A 274 9.65 -20.90 -25.82
N LYS A 275 8.56 -20.21 -25.47
CA LYS A 275 8.26 -19.78 -24.10
C LYS A 275 7.83 -20.95 -23.22
N VAL A 276 7.94 -20.76 -21.91
CA VAL A 276 7.47 -21.71 -20.89
C VAL A 276 6.26 -21.13 -20.18
N PHE A 277 5.37 -22.00 -19.72
CA PHE A 277 4.20 -21.60 -18.97
C PHE A 277 4.55 -21.43 -17.49
N ASN A 278 4.14 -20.31 -16.90
CA ASN A 278 4.41 -20.00 -15.51
C ASN A 278 3.71 -21.00 -14.57
N THR A 279 4.42 -21.50 -13.56
CA THR A 279 3.87 -22.40 -12.55
C THR A 279 3.19 -21.67 -11.41
N ASN A 280 3.36 -20.35 -11.29
CA ASN A 280 2.63 -19.51 -10.34
C ASN A 280 1.14 -19.42 -10.77
N PRO A 281 0.19 -19.96 -9.99
CA PRO A 281 -1.24 -19.93 -10.33
C PRO A 281 -1.82 -18.51 -10.44
N SER A 282 -1.17 -17.51 -9.84
CA SER A 282 -1.56 -16.10 -9.91
C SER A 282 -1.09 -15.40 -11.19
N ALA A 283 -0.25 -16.06 -12.01
CA ALA A 283 0.30 -15.49 -13.23
C ALA A 283 0.32 -16.52 -14.39
N PRO A 284 -0.82 -17.12 -14.78
CA PRO A 284 -0.88 -18.28 -15.68
C PRO A 284 -0.72 -17.88 -17.16
N PHE A 285 0.48 -17.43 -17.53
CA PHE A 285 0.84 -17.04 -18.90
C PHE A 285 2.22 -17.55 -19.32
N CYS A 286 2.46 -17.49 -20.63
CA CYS A 286 3.73 -17.88 -21.22
C CYS A 286 4.78 -16.77 -21.07
N LEU A 287 5.93 -17.11 -20.49
CA LEU A 287 7.06 -16.22 -20.24
C LEU A 287 8.35 -16.79 -20.86
N PRO A 288 9.38 -15.96 -21.10
CA PRO A 288 10.67 -16.45 -21.55
C PRO A 288 11.27 -17.44 -20.52
N PRO A 289 11.94 -18.52 -20.96
CA PRO A 289 12.51 -19.53 -20.05
C PRO A 289 13.37 -18.95 -18.93
N GLU A 290 14.17 -17.93 -19.24
CA GLU A 290 15.04 -17.21 -18.30
C GLU A 290 14.30 -16.42 -17.21
N SER A 291 13.01 -16.14 -17.43
CA SER A 291 12.13 -15.46 -16.45
C SER A 291 11.31 -16.45 -15.64
N CYS A 292 11.57 -17.76 -15.77
CA CYS A 292 10.88 -18.76 -14.97
C CYS A 292 11.23 -18.59 -13.50
N PRO A 293 10.24 -18.42 -12.60
CA PRO A 293 10.50 -18.15 -11.19
C PRO A 293 11.16 -19.31 -10.42
N PHE A 294 11.38 -20.48 -11.01
CA PHE A 294 12.14 -21.60 -10.43
C PHE A 294 12.82 -22.48 -11.51
N ASP A 295 14.16 -22.55 -11.48
CA ASP A 295 14.89 -23.79 -11.79
C ASP A 295 14.79 -24.66 -10.51
N PRO A 296 14.51 -25.97 -10.60
CA PRO A 296 13.94 -26.79 -9.51
C PRO A 296 14.73 -26.83 -8.20
#